data_AF-A0A9W3B237-F1
#
_entry.id   AF-A0A9W3B237-F1
#
_cell.length_a   1.000
_cell.length_b   1.000
_cell.length_c   1.000
_cell.angle_alpha   90.00
_cell.angle_beta   90.00
_cell.angle_gamma   90.00
#
_symmetry.space_group_name_H-M   'P 1'
#
loop_
_entity.id
_entity.type
_entity.pdbx_description
1 polymer ?
#
loop_
_entity_poly.entity_id
_entity_poly.type
_entity_poly.pdbx_seq_one_letter_code
_entity_poly.pdbx_strand_id
1 'polypeptide(L)'
;MLMQETERFNKLLIIIKTSLEQLKKAIKGFVVMSEELENVYNAFLNNHVPELWARNAYPSLKSLASWVKDLIMRCCFIDNWINNGPPKSFWLSGFFFPQGFLTGTHLSSTD
;
A
#
# COMPACT_ATOMS: atom_id res chain seq x y z
N MET A 1 -16.97 1.77 0.32
CA MET A 1 -15.84 0.85 0.03
C MET A 1 -14.70 1.57 -0.70
N LEU A 2 -14.89 2.06 -1.93
CA LEU A 2 -13.81 2.71 -2.69
C LEU A 2 -13.13 3.85 -1.93
N MET A 3 -13.90 4.75 -1.31
CA MET A 3 -13.34 5.86 -0.52
C MET A 3 -12.45 5.38 0.64
N GLN A 4 -12.84 4.32 1.36
CA GLN A 4 -12.04 3.75 2.45
C GLN A 4 -10.76 3.09 1.94
N GLU A 5 -10.82 2.38 0.80
CA GLU A 5 -9.62 1.81 0.17
C GLU A 5 -8.67 2.94 -0.27
N THR A 6 -9.18 3.97 -0.94
CA THR A 6 -8.39 5.15 -1.34
C THR A 6 -7.72 5.82 -0.14
N GLU A 7 -8.43 6.03 0.96
CA GLU A 7 -7.86 6.58 2.19
C GLU A 7 -6.72 5.71 2.75
N ARG A 8 -6.87 4.38 2.73
CA ARG A 8 -5.82 3.45 3.18
C ARG A 8 -4.58 3.50 2.30
N PHE A 9 -4.75 3.48 0.97
CA PHE A 9 -3.62 3.60 0.04
C PHE A 9 -2.93 4.96 0.19
N ASN A 10 -3.67 6.05 0.32
CA ASN A 10 -3.11 7.38 0.55
C ASN A 10 -2.28 7.44 1.84
N LYS A 11 -2.81 6.88 2.94
CA LYS A 11 -2.06 6.79 4.21
C LYS A 11 -0.76 6.00 4.05
N LEU A 12 -0.80 4.84 3.39
CA LEU A 12 0.40 4.04 3.11
C LEU A 12 1.42 4.82 2.26
N LEU A 13 0.98 5.50 1.21
CA LEU A 13 1.86 6.30 0.34
C LEU A 13 2.52 7.45 1.09
N ILE A 14 1.81 8.11 2.01
CA ILE A 14 2.37 9.15 2.87
C ILE A 14 3.48 8.57 3.77
N ILE A 15 3.25 7.41 4.39
CA ILE A 15 4.25 6.73 5.23
C ILE A 15 5.49 6.36 4.41
N ILE A 16 5.31 5.78 3.23
CA ILE A 16 6.41 5.43 2.31
C ILE A 16 7.20 6.68 1.94
N LYS A 17 6.53 7.74 1.47
CA LYS A 17 7.18 8.99 1.06
C LYS A 17 7.97 9.62 2.21
N THR A 18 7.34 9.73 3.38
CA THR A 18 7.94 10.39 4.55
C THR A 18 9.15 9.59 5.06
N SER A 19 9.02 8.27 5.19
CA SER A 19 10.13 7.41 5.63
C SER A 19 11.31 7.43 4.64
N LEU A 20 11.05 7.44 3.33
CA LEU A 20 12.10 7.58 2.30
C LEU A 20 12.82 8.93 2.36
N GLU A 21 12.07 10.02 2.55
CA GLU A 21 12.65 11.36 2.68
C GLU A 21 13.52 11.48 3.94
N GLN A 22 13.06 10.94 5.07
CA GLN A 22 13.82 10.91 6.31
C GLN A 22 15.06 10.02 6.20
N LEU A 23 14.94 8.84 5.59
CA LEU A 23 16.08 7.96 5.36
C LEU A 23 17.15 8.63 4.49
N LYS A 24 16.75 9.32 3.41
CA LYS A 24 17.68 10.08 2.56
C LYS A 24 18.40 11.19 3.33
N LYS A 25 17.72 11.87 4.26
CA LYS A 25 18.33 12.89 5.12
C LYS A 25 19.28 12.25 6.15
N ALA A 26 18.90 11.12 6.73
CA ALA A 26 19.70 10.40 7.72
C ALA A 26 21.00 9.87 7.13
N ILE A 27 20.96 9.28 5.93
CA ILE A 27 22.16 8.81 5.21
C ILE A 27 23.15 9.95 4.92
N LYS A 28 22.62 11.17 4.71
CA LYS A 28 23.45 12.37 4.49
C LYS A 28 23.90 13.06 5.79
N GLY A 29 23.52 12.53 6.96
CA GLY A 29 23.84 13.11 8.27
C GLY A 29 23.02 14.35 8.65
N PHE A 30 21.95 14.67 7.92
CA PHE A 30 21.08 15.81 8.25
C PHE A 30 20.05 15.50 9.35
N VAL A 31 19.75 14.22 9.58
CA VAL A 31 18.82 13.72 10.59
C VAL A 31 19.49 12.54 11.29
N VAL A 32 19.18 12.31 12.56
CA VAL A 32 19.69 11.14 13.31
C VAL A 32 19.07 9.86 12.73
N MET A 33 19.89 8.85 12.47
CA MET A 33 19.41 7.52 12.11
C MET A 33 18.71 6.90 13.32
N SER A 34 17.38 6.89 13.32
CA SER A 34 16.59 6.18 14.32
C SER A 34 16.58 4.68 14.03
N GLU A 35 16.25 3.87 15.03
CA GLU A 35 16.06 2.42 14.88
C GLU A 35 15.06 2.07 13.76
N GLU A 36 13.98 2.84 13.64
CA GLU A 36 12.99 2.64 12.59
C GLU A 36 13.57 2.91 11.18
N LEU A 37 14.39 3.96 11.01
CA LEU A 37 15.04 4.26 9.74
C LEU A 37 16.13 3.24 9.40
N GLU A 38 16.87 2.77 10.41
CA GLU A 38 17.85 1.70 10.25
C GLU A 38 17.18 0.39 9.81
N ASN A 39 16.03 0.05 10.38
CA ASN A 39 15.23 -1.11 9.94
C ASN A 39 14.74 -0.97 8.50
N VAL A 40 14.30 0.23 8.08
CA VAL A 40 13.95 0.50 6.67
C VAL A 40 15.16 0.30 5.76
N TYR A 41 16.32 0.83 6.15
CA TYR A 41 17.57 0.70 5.41
C TYR A 41 18.00 -0.77 5.25
N ASN A 42 18.01 -1.53 6.34
CA ASN A 42 18.37 -2.94 6.35
C ASN A 42 17.38 -3.79 5.52
N ALA A 43 16.08 -3.47 5.56
CA ALA A 43 15.10 -4.14 4.72
C ALA A 43 15.39 -3.93 3.22
N PHE A 44 15.80 -2.73 2.82
CA PHE A 44 16.15 -2.44 1.42
C PHE A 44 17.37 -3.22 0.95
N LEU A 45 18.43 -3.29 1.79
CA LEU A 45 19.63 -4.07 1.48
C LEU A 45 19.30 -5.55 1.26
N ASN A 46 18.30 -6.07 1.98
CA ASN A 46 17.87 -7.47 1.91
C ASN A 46 16.69 -7.70 0.94
N ASN A 47 16.30 -6.70 0.13
CA ASN A 47 15.15 -6.78 -0.80
C ASN A 47 13.83 -7.19 -0.11
N HIS A 48 13.65 -6.78 1.15
CA HIS A 48 12.44 -7.00 1.94
C HIS A 48 11.63 -5.72 2.08
N VAL A 49 10.31 -5.88 2.21
CA VAL A 49 9.42 -4.77 2.53
C VAL A 49 9.67 -4.37 3.99
N PRO A 50 9.98 -3.09 4.29
CA PRO A 50 10.15 -2.63 5.66
C PRO A 50 8.92 -2.90 6.51
N GLU A 51 9.12 -3.30 7.77
CA GLU A 51 8.02 -3.59 8.70
C GLU A 51 7.10 -2.37 8.91
N LEU A 52 7.67 -1.16 8.92
CA LEU A 52 6.91 0.10 8.95
C LEU A 52 5.85 0.17 7.83
N TRP A 53 6.21 -0.27 6.63
CA TRP A 53 5.29 -0.28 5.49
C TRP A 53 4.32 -1.45 5.60
N ALA A 54 4.82 -2.65 5.93
CA ALA A 54 4.03 -3.86 6.03
C ALA A 54 2.89 -3.74 7.06
N ARG A 55 3.13 -3.12 8.22
CA ARG A 55 2.10 -2.86 9.26
C ARG A 55 0.94 -1.98 8.78
N ASN A 56 1.16 -1.17 7.75
CA ASN A 56 0.17 -0.25 7.18
C ASN A 56 -0.32 -0.69 5.79
N ALA A 57 0.18 -1.82 5.29
CA ALA A 57 -0.08 -2.33 3.96
C ALA A 57 -1.03 -3.53 3.96
N TYR A 58 -1.38 -3.97 2.75
CA TYR A 58 -2.07 -5.22 2.53
C TYR A 58 -1.10 -6.41 2.75
N PRO A 59 -1.58 -7.55 3.27
CA PRO A 59 -0.74 -8.73 3.47
C PRO A 59 -0.05 -9.18 2.18
N SER A 60 1.26 -9.44 2.25
CA SER A 60 2.05 -9.86 1.09
C SER A 60 3.32 -10.59 1.52
N LEU A 61 3.73 -11.58 0.74
CA LEU A 61 5.02 -12.28 0.87
C LEU A 61 5.98 -11.94 -0.28
N LYS A 62 5.66 -10.91 -1.07
CA LYS A 62 6.48 -10.47 -2.20
C LYS A 62 7.78 -9.81 -1.71
N SER A 63 8.86 -10.00 -2.46
CA SER A 63 10.08 -9.20 -2.30
C SER A 63 9.80 -7.72 -2.59
N LEU A 64 10.63 -6.82 -2.05
CA LEU A 64 10.44 -5.37 -2.17
C LEU A 64 10.22 -4.93 -3.63
N ALA A 65 11.07 -5.39 -4.55
CA ALA A 65 10.96 -5.06 -5.97
C ALA A 65 9.61 -5.51 -6.58
N SER A 66 9.13 -6.71 -6.24
CA SER A 66 7.83 -7.18 -6.71
C SER A 66 6.68 -6.49 -6.00
N TRP A 67 6.86 -6.12 -4.73
CA TRP A 67 5.84 -5.47 -3.91
C TRP A 67 5.57 -4.04 -4.37
N VAL A 68 6.61 -3.28 -4.74
CA VAL A 68 6.45 -1.92 -5.29
C VAL A 68 5.68 -1.95 -6.62
N LYS A 69 5.97 -2.92 -7.50
CA LYS A 69 5.21 -3.10 -8.74
C LYS A 69 3.73 -3.40 -8.45
N ASP A 70 3.47 -4.26 -7.46
CA ASP A 70 2.12 -4.60 -7.02
C ASP A 70 1.37 -3.37 -6.47
N LEU A 71 2.03 -2.56 -5.65
CA LEU A 71 1.49 -1.31 -5.12
C LEU A 71 1.09 -0.34 -6.24
N ILE A 72 1.97 -0.15 -7.24
CA ILE A 72 1.68 0.72 -8.38
C ILE A 72 0.44 0.22 -9.13
N MET A 73 0.36 -1.08 -9.43
CA MET A 73 -0.80 -1.67 -10.11
C MET A 73 -2.10 -1.46 -9.33
N ARG A 74 -2.08 -1.60 -7.99
CA ARG A 74 -3.25 -1.36 -7.14
C ARG A 74 -3.68 0.10 -7.15
N CYS A 75 -2.72 1.04 -7.04
CA CYS A 75 -3.00 2.47 -7.13
C CYS A 75 -3.60 2.83 -8.49
N CYS A 76 -3.04 2.33 -9.59
CA CYS A 76 -3.59 2.55 -10.94
C CYS A 76 -5.00 1.98 -11.10
N PHE A 77 -5.28 0.80 -10.51
CA PHE A 77 -6.62 0.21 -10.54
C PHE A 77 -7.65 1.10 -9.83
N ILE A 78 -7.32 1.61 -8.65
CA ILE A 78 -8.20 2.51 -7.87
C ILE A 78 -8.39 3.83 -8.60
N ASP A 79 -7.31 4.44 -9.10
CA ASP A 79 -7.37 5.69 -9.84
C ASP A 79 -8.23 5.55 -11.11
N ASN A 80 -8.07 4.47 -11.86
CA ASN A 80 -8.91 4.17 -13.00
C ASN A 80 -10.39 4.02 -12.62
N TRP A 81 -10.70 3.37 -11.49
CA TRP A 81 -12.08 3.28 -11.00
C TRP A 81 -12.63 4.67 -10.65
N ILE A 82 -11.87 5.50 -9.94
CA ILE A 82 -12.30 6.86 -9.57
C ILE A 82 -12.63 7.70 -10.82
N ASN A 83 -11.78 7.64 -11.85
CA ASN A 83 -11.90 8.49 -13.03
C ASN A 83 -12.90 7.96 -14.08
N ASN A 84 -13.00 6.64 -14.24
CA ASN A 84 -13.76 6.01 -15.32
C ASN A 84 -14.99 5.21 -14.85
N GLY A 85 -15.27 5.21 -13.54
CA GLY A 85 -16.35 4.42 -12.96
C GLY A 85 -15.97 2.96 -12.69
N PRO A 86 -16.91 2.14 -12.18
CA PRO A 86 -16.63 0.77 -11.76
C PRO A 86 -16.12 -0.12 -12.90
N PRO A 87 -15.08 -0.93 -12.68
CA PRO A 87 -14.56 -1.82 -13.70
C PRO A 87 -15.57 -2.95 -13.98
N LYS A 88 -15.55 -3.47 -15.21
CA LYS A 88 -16.39 -4.62 -15.61
C LYS A 88 -16.00 -5.93 -14.89
N SER A 89 -14.79 -6.00 -14.36
CA SER A 89 -14.31 -7.11 -13.53
C SER A 89 -13.48 -6.56 -12.38
N PHE A 90 -13.68 -7.09 -11.17
CA PHE A 90 -13.01 -6.62 -9.96
C PHE A 90 -11.78 -7.47 -9.65
N TRP A 91 -10.65 -6.81 -9.43
CA TRP A 91 -9.43 -7.48 -8.99
C TRP A 91 -9.49 -7.73 -7.47
N LEU A 92 -10.15 -8.83 -7.07
CA LEU A 92 -10.48 -9.09 -5.66
C LEU A 92 -9.24 -9.18 -4.75
N SER A 93 -8.14 -9.80 -5.21
CA SER A 93 -6.87 -9.84 -4.47
C SER A 93 -6.14 -8.49 -4.41
N GLY A 94 -6.63 -7.50 -5.17
CA GLY A 94 -6.16 -6.12 -5.22
C GLY A 94 -6.63 -5.28 -4.01
N PHE A 95 -7.67 -5.72 -3.29
CA PHE A 95 -8.20 -5.03 -2.11
C PHE A 95 -7.45 -5.40 -0.82
N PHE A 96 -7.47 -4.51 0.17
CA PHE A 96 -6.99 -4.81 1.52
C PHE A 96 -7.85 -5.87 2.23
N PHE A 97 -9.18 -5.85 2.00
CA PHE A 97 -10.12 -6.78 2.61
C PHE A 97 -11.19 -7.24 1.60
N PRO A 98 -10.99 -8.37 0.88
CA PRO A 98 -11.97 -8.85 -0.10
C PRO A 98 -13.32 -9.25 0.52
N GLN A 99 -13.37 -9.54 1.82
CA GLN A 99 -14.59 -9.96 2.53
C GLN A 99 -15.67 -8.86 2.59
N GLY A 100 -15.29 -7.59 2.72
CA GLY A 100 -16.23 -6.46 2.78
C GLY A 100 -16.93 -6.18 1.45
N PHE A 101 -16.36 -6.64 0.33
CA PHE A 101 -16.99 -6.54 -0.99
C PHE A 101 -18.15 -7.53 -1.13
N LEU A 102 -17.93 -8.80 -0.76
CA LEU A 102 -18.90 -9.89 -0.93
C LEU A 102 -20.16 -9.71 -0.08
N THR A 103 -20.04 -9.07 1.09
CA THR A 103 -21.19 -8.75 1.95
C THR A 103 -22.04 -7.62 1.39
N GLY A 104 -21.43 -6.61 0.75
CA GLY A 104 -22.15 -5.50 0.13
C GLY A 104 -22.97 -5.90 -1.10
N THR A 105 -22.45 -6.81 -1.94
CA THR A 105 -23.16 -7.29 -3.13
C THR A 105 -24.32 -8.23 -2.79
N HIS A 106 -24.27 -8.91 -1.64
CA HIS A 106 -25.33 -9.83 -1.21
C HIS A 106 -26.56 -9.08 -0.66
N LEU A 107 -26.35 -7.89 -0.06
CA LEU A 107 -27.43 -7.02 0.42
C LEU A 107 -28.14 -6.27 -0.72
N SER A 108 -27.43 -5.88 -1.79
CA SER A 108 -28.01 -5.23 -2.97
C SER A 108 -28.68 -6.19 -3.97
N SER A 109 -28.66 -7.50 -3.69
CA SER A 109 -29.31 -8.52 -4.54
C SER A 109 -30.63 -9.02 -3.92
N THR A 110 -31.03 -8.47 -2.78
CA THR A 110 -32.26 -8.78 -2.05
C THR A 110 -33.25 -7.60 -1.99
N ASP A 111 -32.97 -6.51 -2.69
CA ASP A 111 -33.87 -5.37 -2.91
C ASP A 111 -34.19 -5.20 -4.41
#